data_AF-F3FCN1-F1
#
_entry.id   AF-F3FCN1-F1
#
_cell.length_a   1.000
_cell.length_b   1.000
_cell.length_c   1.000
_cell.angle_alpha   90.00
_cell.angle_beta   90.00
_cell.angle_gamma   90.00
#
_symmetry.space_group_name_H-M   'P 1'
#
loop_
_entity.id
_entity.type
_entity.pdbx_description
1 polymer ?
#
loop_
_entity_poly.entity_id
_entity_poly.type
_entity_poly.pdbx_seq_one_letter_code
_entity_poly.pdbx_strand_id
1 'polypeptide(L)'
;MSGRDGGPRGPVDTIVACDQLSFTTQIASPKDDVVEQLREGYILDIVPGDHHGQSIVLALWEGLEVGGIADRRLQRLRQCMTEGTMFAARVVSIVSGQVRVHIYPI
;
A
#
# COMPACT_ATOMS: atom_id res chain seq x y z
N MET A 1 44.19 31.48 -3.49
CA MET A 1 43.83 30.27 -4.24
C MET A 1 42.35 30.01 -4.03
N SER A 2 41.57 30.05 -5.11
CA SER A 2 40.11 29.87 -5.09
C SER A 2 39.81 28.37 -5.15
N GLY A 3 39.13 27.84 -4.13
CA GLY A 3 38.61 26.47 -4.11
C GLY A 3 37.17 26.50 -3.61
N ARG A 4 36.23 26.69 -4.55
CA ARG A 4 34.80 26.46 -4.34
C ARG A 4 34.57 24.96 -4.54
N ASP A 5 34.21 24.24 -3.49
CA ASP A 5 33.62 22.90 -3.61
C ASP A 5 32.15 22.96 -3.19
N GLY A 6 31.35 23.52 -4.10
CA GLY A 6 29.92 23.29 -4.14
C GLY A 6 29.65 22.03 -4.95
N GLY A 7 29.51 20.90 -4.27
CA GLY A 7 29.01 19.67 -4.87
C GLY A 7 27.48 19.72 -5.00
N PRO A 8 26.89 19.30 -6.13
CA PRO A 8 25.45 19.31 -6.30
C PRO A 8 24.81 18.26 -5.39
N ARG A 9 23.84 18.69 -4.57
CA ARG A 9 22.83 17.79 -3.99
C ARG A 9 22.04 17.19 -5.15
N GLY A 10 22.44 16.01 -5.62
CA GLY A 10 21.53 15.15 -6.35
C GLY A 10 20.32 14.83 -5.45
N PRO A 11 19.10 14.68 -5.99
CA PRO A 11 18.03 14.11 -5.20
C PRO A 11 18.51 12.74 -4.76
N VAL A 12 18.66 12.52 -3.46
CA VAL A 12 18.73 11.17 -2.93
C VAL A 12 17.40 10.59 -3.36
N ASP A 13 17.43 9.72 -4.36
CA ASP A 13 16.35 8.80 -4.64
C ASP A 13 16.27 7.94 -3.40
N THR A 14 15.54 8.45 -2.40
CA THR A 14 15.35 7.76 -1.13
C THR A 14 14.48 6.57 -1.50
N ILE A 15 15.15 5.49 -1.91
CA ILE A 15 14.59 4.16 -2.02
C ILE A 15 13.97 3.92 -0.65
N VAL A 16 12.66 4.12 -0.55
CA VAL A 16 11.94 3.94 0.71
C VAL A 16 12.17 2.50 1.11
N ALA A 17 12.90 2.32 2.21
CA ALA A 17 13.16 1.00 2.76
C ALA A 17 11.81 0.33 3.08
N CYS A 18 11.74 -0.99 2.94
CA CYS A 18 10.46 -1.70 3.01
C CYS A 18 9.78 -1.58 4.38
N ASP A 19 10.59 -1.46 5.43
CA ASP A 19 10.23 -1.15 6.82
C ASP A 19 9.71 0.29 7.04
N GLN A 20 9.91 1.18 6.06
CA GLN A 20 9.44 2.56 6.08
C GLN A 20 8.34 2.84 5.04
N LEU A 21 7.98 1.84 4.23
CA LEU A 21 6.99 1.99 3.17
C LEU A 21 5.58 2.07 3.75
N SER A 22 5.17 3.28 4.12
CA SER A 22 3.81 3.57 4.59
C SER A 22 3.12 4.58 3.70
N PHE A 23 1.83 4.35 3.43
CA PHE A 23 1.05 5.28 2.63
C PHE A 23 -0.45 5.05 2.68
N THR A 24 -1.19 6.15 2.47
CA THR A 24 -2.64 6.10 2.32
C THR A 24 -3.02 5.94 0.85
N THR A 25 -3.91 4.99 0.56
CA THR A 25 -4.46 4.75 -0.76
C THR A 25 -5.95 4.39 -0.66
N GLN A 26 -6.60 4.26 -1.81
CA GLN A 26 -7.98 3.83 -1.94
C GLN A 26 -8.02 2.39 -2.46
N ILE A 27 -8.95 1.60 -1.92
CA ILE A 27 -9.24 0.26 -2.44
C ILE A 27 -9.85 0.42 -3.84
N ALA A 28 -9.27 -0.28 -4.82
CA ALA A 28 -9.81 -0.44 -6.15
C ALA A 28 -10.82 -1.59 -6.17
N SER A 29 -11.95 -1.34 -6.84
CA SER A 29 -13.07 -2.28 -6.93
C SER A 29 -13.48 -2.88 -5.58
N PRO A 30 -13.81 -2.02 -4.59
CA PRO A 30 -14.23 -2.48 -3.27
C PRO A 30 -15.51 -3.33 -3.40
N LYS A 31 -15.56 -4.50 -2.76
CA LYS A 31 -16.74 -5.37 -2.78
C LYS A 31 -17.78 -4.87 -1.79
N ASP A 32 -18.95 -4.50 -2.29
CA ASP A 32 -19.99 -3.84 -1.50
C ASP A 32 -20.42 -4.65 -0.27
N ASP A 33 -20.52 -5.98 -0.41
CA ASP A 33 -20.87 -6.92 0.67
C ASP A 33 -19.90 -6.88 1.86
N VAL A 34 -18.62 -6.66 1.59
CA VAL A 34 -17.58 -6.53 2.63
C VAL A 34 -17.51 -5.09 3.14
N VAL A 35 -17.65 -4.10 2.26
CA VAL A 35 -17.57 -2.67 2.61
C VAL A 35 -18.67 -2.25 3.56
N GLU A 36 -19.88 -2.80 3.42
CA GLU A 36 -21.00 -2.55 4.34
C GLU A 36 -20.71 -3.03 5.78
N GLN A 37 -19.82 -4.00 5.94
CA GLN A 37 -19.43 -4.56 7.24
C GLN A 37 -18.17 -3.89 7.82
N LEU A 38 -17.36 -3.26 6.97
CA LEU A 38 -16.15 -2.57 7.37
C LEU A 38 -16.45 -1.29 8.17
N ARG A 39 -15.52 -0.97 9.08
CA ARG A 39 -15.57 0.26 9.86
C ARG A 39 -14.21 0.93 9.88
N GLU A 40 -14.22 2.23 10.13
CA GLU A 40 -12.99 3.00 10.37
C GLU A 40 -12.20 2.39 11.53
N GLY A 41 -10.90 2.27 11.33
CA GLY A 41 -9.98 1.69 12.29
C GLY A 41 -9.75 0.18 12.16
N TYR A 42 -10.53 -0.55 11.36
CA TYR A 42 -10.30 -1.97 11.11
C TYR A 42 -8.97 -2.22 10.40
N ILE A 43 -8.38 -3.38 10.65
CA ILE A 43 -7.13 -3.82 10.04
C ILE A 43 -7.43 -4.82 8.93
N LEU A 44 -6.76 -4.63 7.80
CA LEU A 44 -6.82 -5.45 6.61
C LEU A 44 -5.45 -6.07 6.39
N ASP A 45 -5.44 -7.34 6.00
CA ASP A 45 -4.23 -8.03 5.57
C ASP A 45 -3.93 -7.67 4.13
N ILE A 46 -2.68 -7.30 3.85
CA ILE A 46 -2.23 -7.00 2.50
C ILE A 46 -1.52 -8.22 1.96
N VAL A 47 -2.09 -8.84 0.92
CA VAL A 47 -1.58 -10.10 0.34
C VAL A 47 -1.32 -9.94 -1.15
N PRO A 48 -0.30 -10.62 -1.70
CA PRO A 48 -0.13 -10.70 -3.13
C PRO A 48 -1.26 -11.56 -3.72
N GLY A 49 -1.82 -11.10 -4.85
CA GLY A 49 -2.82 -11.83 -5.62
C GLY A 49 -2.44 -11.91 -7.09
N ASP A 50 -3.21 -12.67 -7.86
CA ASP A 50 -3.13 -12.71 -9.31
C ASP A 50 -4.51 -12.39 -9.88
N HIS A 51 -4.55 -11.49 -10.87
CA HIS A 51 -5.75 -11.23 -11.64
C HIS A 51 -5.40 -11.29 -13.13
N HIS A 52 -5.85 -12.36 -13.78
CA HIS A 52 -5.60 -12.62 -15.21
C HIS A 52 -4.10 -12.60 -15.58
N GLY A 53 -3.23 -13.16 -14.73
CA GLY A 53 -1.79 -13.19 -14.96
C GLY A 53 -1.06 -11.88 -14.63
N GLN A 54 -1.77 -10.91 -14.05
CA GLN A 54 -1.16 -9.70 -13.50
C GLN A 54 -1.07 -9.83 -11.97
N SER A 55 0.14 -9.73 -11.44
CA SER A 55 0.36 -9.69 -9.99
C SER A 55 -0.25 -8.43 -9.42
N ILE A 56 -1.35 -8.58 -8.69
CA ILE A 56 -2.02 -7.50 -7.98
C ILE A 56 -1.74 -7.64 -6.48
N VAL A 57 -2.15 -6.63 -5.72
CA VAL A 57 -2.14 -6.70 -4.26
C VAL A 57 -3.58 -6.58 -3.81
N LEU A 58 -4.02 -7.50 -2.97
CA LEU A 58 -5.37 -7.57 -2.44
C LEU A 58 -5.36 -7.18 -0.97
N ALA A 59 -6.42 -6.52 -0.53
CA ALA A 59 -6.71 -6.31 0.87
C ALA A 59 -7.76 -7.31 1.33
N LEU A 60 -7.45 -8.07 2.37
CA LEU A 60 -8.35 -9.02 3.00
C LEU A 60 -8.80 -8.51 4.36
N TRP A 61 -10.06 -8.69 4.70
CA TRP A 61 -10.59 -8.50 6.04
C TRP A 61 -11.09 -9.85 6.55
N GLU A 62 -10.46 -10.40 7.59
CA GLU A 62 -10.82 -11.73 8.14
C GLU A 62 -10.82 -12.84 7.06
N GLY A 63 -9.95 -12.72 6.05
CA GLY A 63 -9.89 -13.64 4.90
C GLY A 63 -10.87 -13.32 3.76
N LEU A 64 -11.77 -12.35 3.93
CA LEU A 64 -12.66 -11.87 2.87
C LEU A 64 -11.97 -10.80 2.03
N GLU A 65 -12.01 -10.96 0.71
CA GLU A 65 -11.43 -9.98 -0.21
C GLU A 65 -12.26 -8.69 -0.21
N VAL A 66 -11.68 -7.62 0.34
CA VAL A 66 -12.27 -6.28 0.31
C VAL A 66 -12.13 -5.68 -1.09
N GLY A 67 -11.00 -5.92 -1.73
CA GLY A 67 -10.70 -5.43 -3.08
C GLY A 67 -9.20 -5.31 -3.34
N GLY A 68 -8.84 -4.73 -4.48
CA GLY A 68 -7.44 -4.52 -4.88
C GLY A 68 -6.86 -3.23 -4.30
N ILE A 69 -5.55 -3.19 -4.14
CA ILE A 69 -4.81 -1.95 -3.90
C ILE A 69 -4.42 -1.36 -5.26
N ALA A 70 -4.76 -0.09 -5.48
CA ALA A 70 -4.26 0.67 -6.63
C ALA A 70 -3.51 1.91 -6.16
N ASP A 71 -2.18 1.90 -6.29
CA ASP A 71 -1.33 3.05 -5.99
C ASP A 71 -0.10 3.06 -6.92
N ARG A 72 0.48 4.24 -7.16
CA ARG A 72 1.73 4.37 -7.94
C ARG A 72 2.91 3.62 -7.29
N ARG A 73 2.86 3.41 -5.97
CA ARG A 73 3.86 2.67 -5.18
C ARG A 73 3.61 1.16 -5.15
N LEU A 74 2.62 0.64 -5.88
CA LEU A 74 2.32 -0.81 -5.90
C LEU A 74 3.53 -1.65 -6.32
N GLN A 75 4.34 -1.15 -7.26
CA GLN A 75 5.56 -1.85 -7.67
C GLN A 75 6.53 -2.01 -6.49
N ARG A 76 6.72 -0.95 -5.69
CA ARG A 76 7.60 -0.99 -4.51
C ARG A 76 7.01 -1.89 -3.43
N LEU A 77 5.70 -1.81 -3.19
CA LEU A 77 4.99 -2.68 -2.24
C LEU A 77 5.19 -4.16 -2.59
N ARG A 78 4.93 -4.56 -3.85
CA ARG A 78 5.14 -5.94 -4.33
C ARG A 78 6.58 -6.41 -4.20
N GLN A 79 7.54 -5.53 -4.51
CA GLN A 79 8.95 -5.84 -4.32
C GLN A 79 9.24 -6.13 -2.84
N CYS A 80 8.79 -5.27 -1.93
CA CYS A 80 8.99 -5.47 -0.49
C CYS A 80 8.33 -6.75 0.03
N MET A 81 7.15 -7.09 -0.47
CA MET A 81 6.48 -8.36 -0.14
C MET A 81 7.25 -9.58 -0.66
N THR A 82 7.87 -9.47 -1.84
CA THR A 82 8.73 -10.52 -2.40
C THR A 82 10.04 -10.67 -1.63
N GLU A 83 10.56 -9.55 -1.09
CA GLU A 83 11.72 -9.53 -0.18
C GLU A 83 11.39 -10.09 1.22
N GLY A 84 10.13 -10.41 1.50
CA GLY A 84 9.67 -11.03 2.76
C GLY A 84 9.10 -10.05 3.78
N THR A 85 8.89 -8.78 3.42
CA THR A 85 8.25 -7.79 4.30
C THR A 85 6.73 -7.96 4.25
N MET A 86 6.10 -8.11 5.41
CA MET A 86 4.65 -8.17 5.51
C MET A 86 4.05 -6.77 5.65
N PHE A 87 2.84 -6.59 5.17
CA PHE A 87 2.12 -5.33 5.25
C PHE A 87 0.72 -5.54 5.77
N ALA A 88 0.23 -4.57 6.53
CA ALA A 88 -1.15 -4.45 6.92
C ALA A 88 -1.68 -3.10 6.45
N ALA A 89 -3.00 -2.96 6.38
CA ALA A 89 -3.63 -1.69 6.10
C ALA A 89 -4.75 -1.38 7.10
N ARG A 90 -4.76 -0.16 7.62
CA ARG A 90 -5.82 0.30 8.51
C ARG A 90 -6.83 1.11 7.73
N VAL A 91 -8.12 0.83 7.91
CA VAL A 91 -9.20 1.64 7.34
C VAL A 91 -9.16 3.02 7.97
N VAL A 92 -8.94 4.04 7.14
CA VAL A 92 -8.88 5.45 7.55
C VAL A 92 -10.25 6.10 7.47
N SER A 93 -10.97 5.85 6.37
CA SER A 93 -12.30 6.43 6.15
C SER A 93 -13.09 5.61 5.14
N ILE A 94 -14.41 5.58 5.29
CA ILE A 94 -15.33 4.97 4.33
C ILE A 94 -16.33 6.04 3.89
N VAL A 95 -16.31 6.43 2.61
CA VAL A 95 -17.18 7.49 2.08
C VAL A 95 -17.81 7.05 0.76
N SER A 96 -19.13 6.89 0.74
CA SER A 96 -19.89 6.55 -0.47
C SER A 96 -19.32 5.33 -1.23
N GLY A 97 -19.03 4.24 -0.50
CA GLY A 97 -18.44 3.02 -1.06
C GLY A 97 -16.93 3.08 -1.30
N GLN A 98 -16.30 4.26 -1.18
CA GLN A 98 -14.85 4.41 -1.29
C GLN A 98 -14.20 4.13 0.05
N VAL A 99 -13.41 3.05 0.11
CA VAL A 99 -12.65 2.68 1.29
C VAL A 99 -11.22 3.21 1.14
N ARG A 100 -10.84 4.13 2.05
CA ARG A 100 -9.48 4.65 2.14
C ARG A 100 -8.75 3.90 3.24
N VAL A 101 -7.56 3.41 2.92
CA VAL A 101 -6.76 2.59 3.82
C VAL A 101 -5.33 3.15 3.92
N HIS A 102 -4.72 3.02 5.09
CA HIS A 102 -3.33 3.37 5.32
C HIS A 102 -2.51 2.09 5.45
N ILE A 103 -1.68 1.83 4.45
CA ILE A 103 -0.78 0.68 4.37
C ILE A 103 0.49 0.98 5.17
N TYR A 104 0.98 0.02 5.93
CA TYR A 104 2.22 0.08 6.69
C TYR A 104 2.82 -1.33 6.87
N PRO A 105 4.15 -1.45 7.01
CA PRO A 105 4.81 -2.72 7.24
C PRO A 105 4.58 -3.24 8.68
N ILE A 106 4.61 -4.56 8.87
CA ILE A 106 4.45 -5.23 10.17
C ILE A 106 5.58 -6.20 10.49
#